data_AF-A0A7C5XCD6-F1
#
_entry.id   AF-A0A7C5XCD6-F1
#
_cell.length_a   1.000
_cell.length_b   1.000
_cell.length_c   1.000
_cell.angle_alpha   90.00
_cell.angle_beta   90.00
_cell.angle_gamma   90.00
#
_symmetry.space_group_name_H-M   'P 1'
#
loop_
_entity.id
_entity.type
_entity.pdbx_description
1 polymer ?
#
loop_
_entity_poly.entity_id
_entity_poly.type
_entity_poly.pdbx_seq_one_letter_code
_entity_poly.pdbx_strand_id
1 'polypeptide(L)' 'MPSERLSKKMELVLYLARKSTRMATYDELVDYFVNGKGWSRQLLNAYLSELARKRVIKRAWLKAGGRRHRVYRLNEGAPL' A
#
# COMPACT_ATOMS: atom_id res chain seq x y z
N MET A 1 -23.45 14.67 10.75
CA MET A 1 -22.55 13.50 10.80
C MET A 1 -21.25 13.93 10.15
N PRO A 2 -20.10 14.03 10.86
CA PRO A 2 -18.84 14.15 10.15
C PRO A 2 -18.70 12.84 9.39
N SER A 3 -18.78 12.88 8.06
CA SER A 3 -18.37 11.76 7.23
C SER A 3 -16.94 11.44 7.64
N GLU A 4 -16.74 10.37 8.41
CA GLU A 4 -15.43 9.95 8.90
C GLU A 4 -14.59 9.56 7.69
N ARG A 5 -13.99 10.56 7.06
CA ARG A 5 -13.16 10.40 5.89
C ARG A 5 -11.93 9.66 6.38
N LEU A 6 -11.92 8.37 6.09
CA LEU A 6 -10.83 7.49 6.44
C LEU A 6 -9.50 8.17 6.08
N SER A 7 -8.53 8.17 6.99
CA SER A 7 -7.24 8.77 6.66
C SER A 7 -6.68 8.06 5.44
N LYS A 8 -6.09 8.80 4.50
CA LYS A 8 -5.48 8.22 3.28
C LYS A 8 -4.51 7.07 3.62
N LYS A 9 -3.76 7.17 4.72
CA LYS A 9 -2.89 6.08 5.20
C LYS A 9 -3.68 4.81 5.53
N MET A 10 -4.81 4.94 6.22
CA MET A 10 -5.69 3.82 6.53
C MET A 10 -6.33 3.26 5.26
N GLU A 11 -6.67 4.09 4.27
CA GLU A 11 -7.15 3.59 2.97
C GLU A 11 -6.12 2.67 2.29
N LEU A 12 -4.83 3.02 2.38
CA LEU A 12 -3.75 2.18 1.84
C LEU A 12 -3.62 0.85 2.59
N VAL A 13 -3.68 0.87 3.92
CA VAL A 13 -3.63 -0.34 4.74
C VAL A 13 -4.83 -1.25 4.45
N LEU A 14 -6.04 -0.69 4.40
CA LEU A 14 -7.26 -1.44 4.07
C LEU A 14 -7.23 -2.01 2.66
N TYR A 15 -6.70 -1.28 1.68
CA TYR A 15 -6.55 -1.79 0.32
C TYR A 15 -5.69 -3.06 0.32
N LEU A 16 -4.54 -3.04 1.00
CA LEU A 16 -3.72 -4.24 1.14
C LEU A 16 -4.46 -5.35 1.89
N ALA A 17 -5.16 -5.04 2.98
CA ALA A 17 -5.87 -6.02 3.81
C ALA A 17 -6.98 -6.77 3.06
N ARG A 18 -7.64 -6.09 2.10
CA ARG A 18 -8.71 -6.67 1.28
C ARG A 18 -8.21 -7.59 0.17
N LYS A 19 -6.92 -7.53 -0.18
CA LYS A 19 -6.33 -8.48 -1.15
C LYS A 19 -6.13 -9.82 -0.48
N SER A 20 -6.46 -10.91 -1.18
CA SER A 20 -6.29 -12.29 -0.70
C SER A 20 -4.86 -12.58 -0.22
N THR A 21 -3.87 -12.00 -0.89
CA THR A 21 -2.44 -12.17 -0.58
C THR A 21 -1.90 -11.14 0.43
N ARG A 22 -2.74 -10.20 0.87
CA ARG A 22 -2.38 -9.05 1.73
C ARG A 22 -1.19 -8.23 1.21
N MET A 23 -0.98 -8.24 -0.10
CA MET A 23 0.11 -7.54 -0.77
C MET A 23 -0.35 -6.91 -2.10
N ALA A 24 0.38 -5.89 -2.52
CA ALA A 24 0.22 -5.28 -3.84
C ALA A 24 1.59 -4.92 -4.44
N THR A 25 1.66 -4.92 -5.77
CA THR A 25 2.83 -4.36 -6.47
C THR A 25 2.79 -2.83 -6.43
N TYR A 26 3.94 -2.19 -6.65
CA TYR A 26 3.99 -0.73 -6.79
C TYR A 26 3.09 -0.24 -7.93
N ASP A 27 3.06 -0.96 -9.05
CA ASP A 27 2.27 -0.59 -10.22
C ASP A 27 0.76 -0.65 -9.91
N GLU A 28 0.30 -1.69 -9.19
CA GLU A 28 -1.09 -1.78 -8.72
C GLU A 28 -1.45 -0.63 -7.76
N LEU A 29 -0.52 -0.22 -6.90
CA LEU A 29 -0.73 0.89 -5.96
C LEU A 29 -0.78 2.23 -6.68
N VAL A 30 0.06 2.44 -7.68
CA VAL A 30 0.01 3.63 -8.54
C VAL A 30 -1.31 3.65 -9.30
N ASP A 31 -1.71 2.54 -9.91
CA ASP A 31 -2.94 2.49 -10.69
C ASP A 31 -4.17 2.82 -9.84
N TYR A 32 -4.31 2.16 -8.69
CA TYR A 32 -5.46 2.39 -7.82
C TYR A 32 -5.46 3.78 -7.16
N PHE A 33 -4.34 4.19 -6.54
CA PHE A 33 -4.33 5.41 -5.72
C PHE A 33 -4.01 6.67 -6.52
N VAL A 34 -3.10 6.61 -7.48
CA VAL A 34 -2.70 7.78 -8.27
C VAL A 34 -3.68 7.97 -9.41
N ASN A 35 -3.86 6.95 -10.26
CA ASN A 35 -4.72 7.08 -11.43
C ASN A 35 -6.21 7.02 -11.03
N GLY A 36 -6.59 6.11 -10.13
CA GLY A 36 -7.99 5.93 -9.72
C GLY A 36 -8.49 6.89 -8.64
N LYS A 37 -7.66 7.27 -7.67
CA LYS A 37 -8.05 8.12 -6.53
C LYS A 37 -7.45 9.53 -6.55
N GLY A 38 -6.63 9.86 -7.55
CA GLY A 38 -6.05 11.20 -7.71
C GLY A 38 -5.00 11.57 -6.67
N TRP A 39 -4.33 10.61 -6.04
CA TRP A 39 -3.20 10.91 -5.17
C TRP A 39 -1.97 11.30 -5.99
N SER A 40 -1.09 12.13 -5.45
CA SER A 40 0.23 12.30 -6.06
C SER A 40 1.10 11.07 -5.79
N ARG A 41 2.00 10.73 -6.73
CA ARG A 41 3.00 9.67 -6.53
C ARG A 41 3.88 9.95 -5.30
N GLN A 42 4.18 11.22 -5.05
CA GLN A 42 4.95 11.66 -3.88
C GLN A 42 4.23 11.31 -2.58
N LEU A 43 2.91 11.55 -2.51
CA LEU A 43 2.09 11.21 -1.35
C LEU A 43 2.08 9.69 -1.09
N LEU A 44 1.85 8.90 -2.14
CA LEU A 44 1.88 7.44 -2.06
C LEU A 44 3.22 6.94 -1.52
N ASN A 45 4.33 7.45 -2.07
CA ASN A 45 5.68 7.06 -1.65
C ASN A 45 5.99 7.47 -0.20
N ALA A 46 5.52 8.64 0.24
CA ALA A 46 5.67 9.08 1.63
C ALA A 46 4.95 8.13 2.58
N TYR A 47 3.71 7.74 2.28
CA TYR A 47 2.94 6.82 3.12
C TYR A 47 3.51 5.40 3.13
N LEU A 48 3.94 4.87 1.98
CA LEU A 48 4.65 3.59 1.92
C LEU A 48 5.97 3.60 2.68
N SER A 49 6.61 4.76 2.85
CA SER A 49 7.82 4.93 3.64
C SER A 49 7.53 5.01 5.13
N GLU A 50 6.51 5.76 5.51
CA GLU A 50 6.10 5.84 6.90
C GLU A 50 5.58 4.50 7.43
N LEU A 51 4.73 3.81 6.68
CA LEU A 51 4.17 2.51 7.08
C LEU A 51 5.25 1.42 7.18
N ALA A 52 6.25 1.45 6.29
CA ALA A 52 7.39 0.55 6.37
C ALA A 52 8.26 0.84 7.60
N ARG A 53 8.53 2.12 7.89
CA ARG A 53 9.27 2.55 9.09
C ARG A 53 8.54 2.13 10.38
N LYS A 54 7.22 2.21 10.39
CA LYS A 54 6.35 1.76 11.50
C LYS A 54 6.16 0.24 11.54
N ARG A 55 6.79 -0.53 10.65
CA ARG A 55 6.66 -1.99 10.54
C ARG A 55 5.22 -2.47 10.28
N VAL A 56 4.36 -1.60 9.75
CA VAL A 56 2.98 -1.97 9.33
C VAL A 56 3.02 -2.75 8.02
N ILE A 57 3.93 -2.37 7.11
CA ILE A 57 4.15 -3.09 5.84
C ILE A 57 5.62 -3.49 5.69
N LYS A 58 5.86 -4.54 4.92
CA LYS A 58 7.19 -4.96 4.45
C LYS A 58 7.33 -4.68 2.96
N ARG A 59 8.55 -4.32 2.56
CA ARG A 59 8.94 -4.14 1.15
C ARG A 59 9.69 -5.38 0.71
N ALA A 60 9.33 -5.93 -0.44
CA ALA A 60 10.05 -7.04 -1.03
C ALA A 60 10.14 -6.89 -2.56
N TRP A 61 10.96 -7.72 -3.17
CA TRP A 61 11.01 -7.88 -4.62
C TRP A 61 10.46 -9.26 -4.96
N LEU A 62 9.43 -9.29 -5.79
CA LEU A 62 8.87 -10.53 -6.33
C LEU A 62 9.35 -10.68 -7.78
N LYS A 63 9.85 -11.86 -8.14
CA LYS A 63 10.18 -12.18 -9.53
C LYS A 63 8.98 -12.91 -10.15
N ALA A 64 8.39 -12.34 -11.19
CA ALA A 64 7.27 -12.93 -11.93
C ALA A 64 7.48 -12.68 -13.42
N GLY A 65 7.30 -13.71 -14.27
CA GLY A 65 7.44 -13.57 -15.73
C GLY A 65 8.81 -13.01 -16.18
N GLY A 66 9.89 -13.33 -15.47
CA GLY A 66 11.24 -12.82 -15.77
C GLY A 66 11.51 -11.38 -15.30
N ARG A 67 10.51 -10.66 -14.79
CA ARG A 67 10.64 -9.28 -14.29
C ARG A 67 10.57 -9.21 -12.78
N ARG A 68 11.23 -8.21 -12.19
CA ARG A 68 11.19 -7.94 -10.75
C ARG A 68 10.17 -6.85 -10.46
N HIS A 69 9.17 -7.17 -9.66
CA HIS A 69 8.16 -6.25 -9.19
C HIS A 69 8.43 -5.88 -7.73
N ARG A 70 8.39 -4.59 -7.42
CA ARG A 70 8.43 -4.13 -6.04
C ARG A 70 7.06 -4.38 -5.42
N VAL A 71 7.03 -5.11 -4.32
CA VAL A 71 5.79 -5.48 -3.62
C VAL A 71 5.79 -4.94 -2.20
N TYR A 72 4.59 -4.61 -1.74
CA TYR A 72 4.31 -4.11 -0.40
C TYR A 72 3.28 -5.03 0.23
N ARG A 73 3.63 -5.65 1.35
CA ARG A 73 2.81 -6.64 2.07
C ARG A 73 2.51 -6.16 3.48
N LEU A 74 1.30 -6.38 3.98
CA LEU A 74 0.99 -6.15 5.40
C LEU A 74 1.83 -7.07 6.28
N ASN A 75 2.39 -6.50 7.35
CA ASN A 75 3.09 -7.27 8.35
C ASN A 75 2.06 -8.00 9.24
N GLU A 76 2.19 -9.31 9.39
CA GLU A 76 1.22 -10.15 10.11
C GLU A 76 1.19 -9.93 11.64
N GLY A 77 2.05 -9.04 12.16
CA GLY A 77 2.12 -8.68 13.58
C GLY A 77 1.98 -7.19 13.88
N ALA A 78 1.47 -6.38 12.93
CA ALA A 78 1.21 -4.97 13.19
C ALA A 78 -0.16 -4.81 13.88
N PRO A 79 -0.25 -4.27 15.11
CA PRO A 79 -1.53 -3.86 15.67
C PRO A 79 -2.12 -2.76 14.78
N LEU A 80 -3.40 -2.92 14.43
CA LEU A 80 -4.18 -1.96 13.63
C LEU A 80 -4.47 -0.68 14.42
#